data_AF-A0A382F1N9-F1
#
_entry.id   AF-A0A382F1N9-F1
#
_cell.length_a   1.000
_cell.length_b   1.000
_cell.length_c   1.000
_cell.angle_alpha   90.00
_cell.angle_beta   90.00
_cell.angle_gamma   90.00
#
_symmetry.space_group_name_H-M   'P 1'
#
loop_
_entity.id
_entity.type
_entity.pdbx_description
1 polymer ?
#
loop_
_entity_poly.entity_id
_entity_poly.type
_entity_poly.pdbx_seq_one_letter_code
_entity_poly.pdbx_strand_id
1 'polypeptide(L)' 'VDELIDAYNPALPLQKAVTPPSAWYVDEAFAKFENDAIFGQNWLVAGRVDQLQS' A
#
# COMPACT_ATOMS: atom_id res chain seq x y z
N VAL A 1 -11.28 -7.13 -5.75
CA VAL A 1 -10.09 -6.76 -4.93
C VAL A 1 -9.59 -7.97 -4.17
N ASP A 2 -10.45 -8.76 -3.53
CA ASP A 2 -10.05 -10.01 -2.84
C ASP A 2 -9.20 -10.95 -3.70
N GLU A 3 -9.60 -11.23 -4.94
CA GLU A 3 -8.79 -12.03 -5.87
C GLU A 3 -7.38 -11.43 -6.15
N LEU A 4 -7.27 -10.10 -6.16
CA LEU A 4 -5.97 -9.42 -6.32
C LEU A 4 -5.13 -9.54 -5.05
N ILE A 5 -5.75 -9.49 -3.87
CA ILE A 5 -5.07 -9.67 -2.57
C ILE A 5 -4.54 -11.10 -2.47
N ASP A 6 -5.38 -12.10 -2.77
CA ASP A 6 -5.06 -13.51 -2.68
C ASP A 6 -3.98 -13.95 -3.68
N ALA A 7 -3.77 -13.17 -4.75
CA ALA A 7 -2.69 -13.38 -5.71
C ALA A 7 -1.28 -13.12 -5.13
N TYR A 8 -1.18 -12.50 -3.95
CA TYR A 8 0.07 -12.37 -3.21
C TYR A 8 0.06 -13.27 -1.97
N ASN A 9 1.08 -14.12 -1.81
CA ASN A 9 1.24 -14.94 -0.62
C ASN A 9 2.25 -14.31 0.36
N PRO A 10 1.79 -13.60 1.40
CA PRO A 10 2.68 -12.94 2.37
C PRO A 10 3.37 -13.92 3.32
N ALA A 11 2.96 -15.20 3.35
CA ALA A 11 3.55 -16.21 4.22
C ALA A 11 4.81 -16.88 3.62
N LEU A 12 5.18 -16.55 2.38
CA LEU A 12 6.41 -17.05 1.78
C LEU A 12 7.62 -16.51 2.57
N PRO A 13 8.66 -17.34 2.80
CA PRO A 13 9.88 -16.87 3.43
C PRO A 13 10.56 -15.82 2.54
N LEU A 14 11.34 -14.93 3.15
CA LEU A 14 11.98 -13.80 2.45
C LEU A 14 12.79 -14.24 1.21
N GLN A 15 13.44 -15.42 1.26
CA GLN A 15 14.21 -15.96 0.13
C GLN A 15 13.36 -16.34 -1.09
N LYS A 16 12.04 -16.45 -0.92
CA LYS A 16 11.05 -16.74 -1.96
C LYS A 16 10.10 -15.56 -2.18
N ALA A 17 10.36 -14.41 -1.57
CA ALA A 17 9.55 -13.23 -1.75
C ALA A 17 9.63 -12.77 -3.20
N VAL A 18 8.46 -12.46 -3.76
CA VAL A 18 8.32 -11.82 -5.07
C VAL A 18 7.65 -10.47 -4.88
N THR A 19 7.73 -9.61 -5.87
CA THR A 19 6.90 -8.41 -5.88
C THR A 19 5.43 -8.80 -6.00
N PRO A 20 4.51 -8.03 -5.38
CA PRO A 20 3.08 -8.17 -5.62
C PRO A 20 2.72 -8.12 -7.12
N PRO A 21 1.54 -8.66 -7.49
CA PRO A 21 1.04 -8.61 -8.86
C PRO A 21 1.06 -7.19 -9.44
N SER A 22 1.39 -7.05 -10.72
CA SER A 22 1.49 -5.74 -11.39
C SER A 22 0.20 -4.91 -11.25
N ALA A 23 -0.96 -5.57 -11.20
CA ALA A 23 -2.27 -4.96 -10.99
C ALA A 23 -2.35 -4.08 -9.73
N TRP A 24 -1.62 -4.41 -8.65
CA TRP A 24 -1.61 -3.58 -7.43
C TRP A 24 -1.08 -2.16 -7.69
N TYR A 25 -0.27 -1.98 -8.73
CA TYR A 25 0.37 -0.70 -9.05
C TYR A 25 -0.35 0.09 -10.15
N VAL A 26 -1.21 -0.56 -10.94
CA VAL A 26 -1.80 0.05 -12.14
C VAL A 26 -3.34 0.05 -12.13
N ASP A 27 -3.97 -0.75 -11.28
CA ASP A 27 -5.43 -0.80 -11.18
C ASP A 27 -5.93 0.31 -10.25
N GLU A 28 -6.72 1.23 -10.79
CA GLU A 28 -7.32 2.34 -10.03
C GLU A 28 -8.24 1.88 -8.90
N ALA A 29 -8.94 0.75 -9.06
CA ALA A 29 -9.79 0.20 -8.01
C ALA A 29 -8.95 -0.31 -6.83
N PHE A 30 -7.76 -0.87 -7.10
CA PHE A 30 -6.83 -1.28 -6.05
C PHE A 30 -6.21 -0.06 -5.36
N ALA A 31 -5.84 0.97 -6.11
CA ALA A 31 -5.34 2.23 -5.55
C ALA A 31 -6.39 2.92 -4.65
N LYS A 32 -7.67 2.91 -5.04
CA LYS A 32 -8.76 3.42 -4.19
C LYS A 32 -8.88 2.59 -2.91
N PHE A 33 -8.83 1.28 -3.02
CA PHE A 33 -8.90 0.39 -1.87
C PHE A 33 -7.74 0.64 -0.87
N GLU A 34 -6.51 0.78 -1.36
CA GLU A 34 -5.35 1.13 -0.51
C GLU A 34 -5.54 2.47 0.19
N ASN A 35 -6.07 3.48 -0.52
CA ASN A 35 -6.40 4.76 0.08
C ASN A 35 -7.44 4.65 1.20
N ASP A 36 -8.53 3.93 0.97
CA ASP A 36 -9.62 3.83 1.94
C ASP A 36 -9.22 2.99 3.18
N ALA A 37 -8.47 1.89 2.97
CA ALA A 37 -8.15 0.91 4.00
C ALA A 37 -6.84 1.21 4.75
N ILE A 38 -5.83 1.76 4.07
CA ILE A 38 -4.50 2.01 4.64
C ILE A 38 -4.32 3.51 4.88
N PHE A 39 -4.26 4.33 3.84
CA PHE A 39 -3.91 5.74 4.02
C PHE A 39 -4.96 6.55 4.81
N GLY A 40 -6.25 6.22 4.64
CA GLY A 40 -7.35 6.87 5.34
C GLY A 40 -7.53 6.44 6.79
N GLN A 41 -6.88 5.36 7.22
CA GLN A 41 -7.02 4.78 8.56
C GLN A 41 -5.76 4.89 9.42
N ASN A 42 -4.69 5.51 8.91
CA ASN A 42 -3.39 5.55 9.56
C ASN A 42 -2.82 6.98 9.65
N TRP A 43 -1.97 7.21 10.65
CA TRP A 43 -1.23 8.46 10.77
C TRP A 43 -0.14 8.54 9.71
N LEU A 44 -0.25 9.53 8.83
CA LEU A 44 0.75 9.81 7.80
C LEU A 44 1.58 11.01 8.22
N VAL A 45 2.90 10.87 8.14
CA VAL A 45 3.82 11.96 8.42
C VAL A 45 3.69 13.01 7.32
N ALA A 46 3.19 14.19 7.67
CA ALA A 46 2.99 15.29 6.72
C ALA A 46 4.21 16.22 6.59
N GLY A 47 5.07 16.29 7.62
CA GLY A 47 6.25 17.15 7.60
C GLY A 47 6.86 17.37 8.98
N ARG A 48 8.02 18.02 9.01
CA ARG A 48 8.66 18.47 10.26
C ARG A 48 8.13 19.84 10.66
N VAL A 49 8.08 20.11 11.97
CA VAL A 49 7.51 21.35 12.52
C VAL A 49 8.28 22.59 12.06
N ASP A 50 9.60 22.51 11.89
CA ASP A 50 10.42 23.63 11.42
C ASP A 50 10.10 24.04 9.97
N GLN A 51 9.49 23.17 9.17
CA GLN A 51 9.07 23.48 7.80
C GLN A 51 7.78 24.32 7.74
N LEU A 52 7.09 24.48 8.88
CA LEU A 52 5.87 25.29 8.98
C LEU A 52 6.18 26.74 9.37
N GLN A 53 7.45 27.07 9.60
CA GLN A 53 7.88 28.43 9.94
C GLN A 53 8.06 29.25 8.66
N SER A 54 7.57 30.49 8.66
CA SER A 54 7.64 31.45 7.55
C SER A 54 9.00 32.14 7.47
#